data_AF-A0AAU4KV72-F1
#
_entry.id   AF-A0AAU4KV72-F1
#
_cell.length_a   1.000
_cell.length_b   1.000
_cell.length_c   1.000
_cell.angle_alpha   90.00
_cell.angle_beta   90.00
_cell.angle_gamma   90.00
#
_symmetry.space_group_name_H-M   'P 1'
#
loop_
_entity.id
_entity.type
_entity.pdbx_description
1 polymer ?
#
loop_
_entity_poly.entity_id
_entity_poly.type
_entity_poly.pdbx_seq_one_letter_code
_entity_poly.pdbx_strand_id
1 'polypeptide(L)'
;MHCTVTPRYSGPRTVPAFFEITATGTNPDGSPGLSFSQAVPASVYSPRPGWKNLGTATDSRNGKIRCDPLISMRGRDAMSWLDTLRQLMPSHPGAGDVVDWTAVERSWGTGFPSDYQEFITLYGEGAVDDYLSFLLPESRAAEGVKPTFQGMEAETLNALHFWQYKAPEGSRQSGLIAWGVDSSADILCWRVTGSDPDAWPVVVWNEDDGVWLEYPCGLVEFLCRVFRAEFDECPLGSVNLWGNASPPFLHRDEEARLRSQGLDPWTGESDPFADMFSD
;
A
#
# COMPACT_ATOMS: atom_id res chain seq x y z
N MET A 1 23.89 -11.25 35.47
CA MET A 1 22.84 -11.16 34.43
C MET A 1 21.87 -12.31 34.65
N HIS A 2 20.58 -12.02 34.83
CA HIS A 2 19.54 -13.05 34.98
C HIS A 2 18.65 -13.00 33.74
N CYS A 3 18.47 -14.14 33.07
CA CYS A 3 17.58 -14.28 31.92
C CYS A 3 16.51 -15.34 32.26
N THR A 4 15.26 -15.06 31.90
CA THR A 4 14.14 -15.99 32.03
C THR A 4 13.41 -16.06 30.70
N VAL A 5 13.12 -17.28 30.25
CA VAL A 5 12.37 -17.55 29.02
C VAL A 5 11.08 -18.24 29.41
N THR A 6 9.94 -17.71 28.96
CA THR A 6 8.62 -18.27 29.29
C THR A 6 7.82 -18.54 28.02
N PRO A 7 7.37 -19.78 27.78
CA PRO A 7 6.50 -20.09 26.63
C PRO A 7 5.11 -19.46 26.81
N ARG A 8 4.54 -18.94 25.72
CA ARG A 8 3.18 -18.39 25.67
C ARG A 8 2.35 -19.20 24.68
N TYR A 9 1.20 -19.69 25.13
CA TYR A 9 0.31 -20.54 24.37
C TYR A 9 -0.93 -19.75 23.93
N SER A 10 -1.42 -20.01 22.71
CA SER A 10 -2.68 -19.44 22.21
C SER A 10 -3.74 -20.54 22.17
N GLY A 11 -4.80 -20.39 22.97
CA GLY A 11 -5.87 -21.37 23.09
C GLY A 11 -5.39 -22.74 23.60
N PRO A 12 -5.99 -23.86 23.17
CA PRO A 12 -5.69 -25.21 23.65
C PRO A 12 -4.43 -25.83 23.02
N ARG A 13 -3.56 -25.03 22.39
CA ARG A 13 -2.35 -25.55 21.72
C ARG A 13 -1.39 -26.15 22.75
N THR A 14 -0.81 -27.30 22.41
CA THR A 14 0.27 -27.95 23.18
C THR A 14 1.66 -27.42 22.81
N VAL A 15 1.74 -26.65 21.71
CA VAL A 15 2.96 -25.96 21.24
C VAL A 15 2.80 -24.46 21.47
N PRO A 16 3.80 -23.77 22.05
CA PRO A 16 3.71 -22.33 22.31
C PRO A 16 3.65 -21.53 20.99
N ALA A 17 2.83 -20.48 20.98
CA ALA A 17 2.69 -19.56 19.86
C ALA A 17 3.87 -18.59 19.77
N PHE A 18 4.44 -18.20 20.92
CA PHE A 18 5.67 -17.40 21.00
C PHE A 18 6.34 -17.59 22.37
N PHE A 19 7.54 -17.04 22.53
CA PHE A 19 8.28 -17.05 23.79
C PHE A 19 8.49 -15.61 24.26
N GLU A 20 8.33 -15.38 25.56
CA GLU A 20 8.67 -14.12 26.19
C GLU A 20 10.03 -14.28 26.89
N ILE A 21 10.96 -13.38 26.58
CA ILE A 21 12.30 -13.38 27.17
C ILE A 21 12.45 -12.11 28.02
N THR A 22 12.78 -12.29 29.29
CA THR A 22 13.10 -11.19 30.21
C THR A 22 14.55 -11.31 30.66
N ALA A 23 15.33 -10.25 30.52
CA ALA A 23 16.70 -10.20 31.03
C ALA A 23 16.98 -8.92 31.83
N THR A 24 17.80 -9.04 32.86
CA THR A 24 18.21 -7.92 33.72
C THR A 24 19.74 -7.77 33.78
N GLY A 25 20.21 -6.53 33.57
CA GLY A 25 21.61 -6.11 33.67
C GLY A 25 22.22 -5.55 32.36
N THR A 26 23.33 -4.84 32.50
CA THR A 26 24.22 -4.42 31.39
C THR A 26 25.56 -5.12 31.51
N ASN A 27 26.29 -5.23 30.40
CA ASN A 27 27.67 -5.66 30.40
C ASN A 27 28.58 -4.59 31.05
N PRO A 28 29.82 -4.92 31.45
CA PRO A 28 30.75 -3.96 32.08
C PRO A 28 31.10 -2.75 31.20
N ASP A 29 30.96 -2.88 29.89
CA ASP A 29 31.14 -1.82 28.88
C ASP A 29 29.88 -0.95 28.66
N GLY A 30 28.81 -1.22 29.41
CA GLY A 30 27.54 -0.51 29.31
C GLY A 30 26.58 -1.04 28.23
N SER A 31 26.96 -2.06 27.44
CA SER A 31 26.06 -2.62 26.44
C SER A 31 24.87 -3.34 27.11
N PRO A 32 23.72 -3.50 26.42
CA PRO A 32 22.63 -4.33 26.90
C PRO A 32 23.14 -5.74 27.23
N GLY A 33 22.74 -6.29 28.38
CA GLY A 33 23.21 -7.63 28.78
C GLY A 33 22.72 -8.73 27.84
N LEU A 34 21.62 -8.52 27.12
CA LEU A 34 21.08 -9.51 26.21
C LEU A 34 21.79 -9.47 24.85
N SER A 35 22.43 -10.58 24.48
CA SER A 35 22.99 -10.79 23.14
C SER A 35 22.42 -12.08 22.55
N PHE A 36 22.07 -12.05 21.26
CA PHE A 36 21.59 -13.22 20.54
C PHE A 36 22.74 -13.76 19.68
N SER A 37 23.18 -14.98 19.94
CA SER A 37 24.23 -15.63 19.16
C SER A 37 23.74 -16.07 17.77
N GLN A 38 22.45 -16.38 17.66
CA GLN A 38 21.84 -16.85 16.43
C GLN A 38 20.34 -16.55 16.43
N ALA A 39 19.86 -15.85 15.41
CA ALA A 39 18.44 -15.78 15.11
C ALA A 39 18.05 -16.98 14.23
N VAL A 40 17.07 -17.76 14.68
CA VAL A 40 16.52 -18.91 13.96
C VAL A 40 15.32 -18.41 13.15
N PRO A 41 15.30 -18.56 11.81
CA PRO A 41 14.17 -18.14 11.02
C PRO A 41 12.94 -18.97 11.34
N ALA A 42 11.79 -18.31 11.59
CA ALA A 42 10.49 -18.96 11.48
C ALA A 42 10.22 -19.18 9.98
N SER A 43 10.78 -20.24 9.43
CA SER A 43 10.91 -20.51 7.99
C SER A 43 9.60 -20.83 7.27
N VAL A 44 8.44 -20.59 7.89
CA VAL A 44 7.12 -20.78 7.27
C VAL A 44 6.49 -19.45 6.84
N TYR A 45 6.95 -18.30 7.35
CA TYR A 45 6.34 -16.98 7.07
C TYR A 45 7.35 -15.84 6.89
N SER A 46 8.57 -16.12 6.42
CA SER A 46 9.53 -15.04 6.09
C SER A 46 9.68 -14.95 4.57
N PRO A 47 9.16 -13.89 3.92
CA PRO A 47 9.09 -13.80 2.45
C PRO A 47 10.43 -13.43 1.77
N ARG A 48 11.53 -13.29 2.53
CA ARG A 48 12.86 -12.97 1.95
C ARG A 48 13.98 -13.85 2.51
N PRO A 49 14.90 -14.36 1.66
CA PRO A 49 16.14 -14.95 2.13
C PRO A 49 16.97 -13.92 2.93
N GLY A 50 17.32 -14.25 4.17
CA GLY A 50 18.24 -13.47 4.99
C GLY A 50 17.62 -12.54 6.05
N TRP A 51 16.31 -12.30 6.00
CA TRP A 51 15.60 -11.51 7.04
C TRP A 51 15.07 -12.41 8.16
N LYS A 52 15.22 -11.96 9.41
CA LYS A 52 14.89 -12.74 10.61
C LYS A 52 14.04 -11.92 11.58
N ASN A 53 12.75 -12.27 11.69
CA ASN A 53 11.83 -11.64 12.64
C ASN A 53 12.19 -12.01 14.09
N LEU A 54 12.35 -11.00 14.96
CA LEU A 54 12.74 -11.15 16.36
C LEU A 54 11.62 -10.80 17.36
N GLY A 55 10.44 -10.40 16.86
CA GLY A 55 9.32 -9.95 17.69
C GLY A 55 9.55 -8.60 18.37
N THR A 56 8.64 -8.22 19.27
CA THR A 56 8.67 -6.96 20.04
C THR A 56 9.58 -7.05 21.27
N ALA A 57 10.44 -6.05 21.48
CA ALA A 57 11.26 -5.89 22.69
C ALA A 57 10.70 -4.79 23.62
N THR A 58 11.11 -4.74 24.90
CA THR A 58 10.76 -3.67 25.85
C THR A 58 11.87 -3.52 26.90
N ASP A 59 12.39 -2.30 27.15
CA ASP A 59 13.33 -2.02 28.27
C ASP A 59 12.55 -1.38 29.43
N SER A 60 12.74 -1.93 30.64
CA SER A 60 12.06 -1.50 31.85
C SER A 60 12.57 -0.16 32.41
N ARG A 61 13.72 0.36 31.95
CA ARG A 61 14.28 1.65 32.40
C ARG A 61 13.67 2.85 31.69
N ASN A 62 13.28 2.69 30.42
CA ASN A 62 12.77 3.78 29.58
C ASN A 62 11.30 3.59 29.17
N GLY A 63 10.63 2.56 29.70
CA GLY A 63 9.37 2.08 29.10
C GLY A 63 9.63 1.46 27.72
N LYS A 64 8.60 0.82 27.12
CA LYS A 64 8.66 0.14 25.80
C LYS A 64 9.79 0.71 24.93
N ILE A 65 10.85 -0.07 24.70
CA ILE A 65 11.60 0.07 23.46
C ILE A 65 10.65 -0.45 22.41
N ARG A 66 9.73 0.41 21.96
CA ARG A 66 9.11 0.16 20.67
C ARG A 66 10.28 0.00 19.71
N CYS A 67 10.37 -1.16 19.06
CA CYS A 67 10.83 -1.17 17.69
C CYS A 67 9.79 -0.36 16.91
N ASP A 68 9.83 0.96 17.06
CA ASP A 68 9.07 1.91 16.25
C ASP A 68 9.72 1.90 14.87
N PRO A 69 8.97 1.75 13.77
CA PRO A 69 9.36 2.34 12.50
C PRO A 69 9.18 3.87 12.51
N LEU A 70 8.60 4.46 13.56
CA LEU A 70 8.33 5.89 13.67
C LEU A 70 9.41 6.60 14.50
N ILE A 71 10.57 6.84 13.90
CA ILE A 71 11.40 7.97 14.34
C ILE A 71 10.82 9.23 13.69
N SER A 72 10.09 10.03 14.49
CA SER A 72 9.95 11.46 14.22
C SER A 72 11.33 12.11 14.39
N MET A 73 12.12 12.14 13.31
CA MET A 73 13.34 12.96 13.25
C MET A 73 12.92 14.40 12.95
N ARG A 74 12.62 15.17 13.99
CA ARG A 74 12.84 16.61 13.90
C ARG A 74 14.35 16.84 13.81
N GLY A 75 14.84 17.13 12.60
CA GLY A 75 16.16 17.71 12.39
C GLY A 75 17.23 16.80 11.78
N ARG A 76 16.96 16.23 10.59
CA ARG A 76 17.91 15.93 9.51
C ARG A 76 17.05 15.54 8.31
N ASP A 77 17.04 16.34 7.25
CA ASP A 77 16.25 16.21 6.01
C ASP A 77 15.59 14.84 5.82
N ALA A 78 14.42 14.65 6.43
CA ALA A 78 13.61 13.45 6.23
C ALA A 78 12.95 13.62 4.86
N MET A 79 13.37 12.80 3.90
CA MET A 79 12.75 12.78 2.57
C MET A 79 11.24 12.58 2.73
N SER A 80 10.46 13.36 2.00
CA SER A 80 9.02 13.15 1.97
C SER A 80 8.71 11.74 1.44
N TRP A 81 7.52 11.22 1.74
CA TRP A 81 7.08 9.95 1.13
C TRP A 81 7.10 10.03 -0.40
N LEU A 82 6.82 11.21 -0.96
CA LEU A 82 6.89 11.44 -2.40
C LEU A 82 8.32 11.36 -2.95
N ASP A 83 9.31 11.89 -2.23
CA ASP A 83 10.72 11.76 -2.63
C ASP A 83 11.19 10.31 -2.54
N THR A 84 10.69 9.56 -1.55
CA THR A 84 10.92 8.11 -1.45
C THR A 84 10.29 7.39 -2.64
N LEU A 85 9.05 7.72 -2.99
CA LEU A 85 8.35 7.13 -4.13
C LEU A 85 9.09 7.40 -5.43
N ARG A 86 9.57 8.63 -5.66
CA ARG A 86 10.36 9.00 -6.86
C ARG A 86 11.66 8.20 -6.99
N GLN A 87 12.25 7.78 -5.87
CA GLN A 87 13.45 6.94 -5.88
C GLN A 87 13.14 5.48 -6.17
N LEU A 88 12.04 4.96 -5.61
CA LEU A 88 11.61 3.57 -5.80
C LEU A 88 10.99 3.36 -7.18
N MET A 89 10.17 4.30 -7.64
CA MET A 89 9.40 4.20 -8.87
C MET A 89 9.64 5.46 -9.70
N PRO A 90 10.76 5.56 -10.43
CA PRO A 90 11.03 6.73 -11.27
C PRO A 90 9.94 6.91 -12.34
N SER A 91 9.49 8.15 -12.54
CA SER A 91 8.62 8.51 -13.68
C SER A 91 9.40 8.54 -15.00
N HIS A 92 8.70 8.58 -16.12
CA HIS A 92 9.30 8.74 -17.45
C HIS A 92 8.85 10.05 -18.13
N PRO A 93 9.56 10.53 -19.16
CA PRO A 93 9.08 11.67 -19.96
C PRO A 93 7.68 11.40 -20.52
N GLY A 94 6.78 12.37 -20.38
CA GLY A 94 5.39 12.24 -20.81
C GLY A 94 4.44 11.60 -19.79
N ALA A 95 4.94 11.21 -18.60
CA ALA A 95 4.08 10.87 -17.46
C ALA A 95 3.54 12.14 -16.77
N GLY A 96 2.45 11.97 -16.02
CA GLY A 96 1.77 13.02 -15.28
C GLY A 96 0.54 13.58 -16.01
N ASP A 97 -0.51 13.85 -15.25
CA ASP A 97 -1.76 14.43 -15.75
C ASP A 97 -2.06 15.79 -15.13
N VAL A 98 -2.76 16.63 -15.89
CA VAL A 98 -3.26 17.93 -15.42
C VAL A 98 -4.75 17.82 -15.16
N VAL A 99 -5.15 17.99 -13.90
CA VAL A 99 -6.54 17.90 -13.45
C VAL A 99 -7.04 19.27 -13.00
N ASP A 100 -8.26 19.65 -13.41
CA ASP A 100 -8.99 20.76 -12.79
C ASP A 100 -9.59 20.28 -11.46
N TRP A 101 -8.75 20.31 -10.41
CA TRP A 101 -9.14 19.87 -9.07
C TRP A 101 -10.36 20.62 -8.55
N THR A 102 -10.50 21.91 -8.86
CA THR A 102 -11.68 22.69 -8.42
C THR A 102 -12.98 22.16 -9.03
N ALA A 103 -12.97 21.77 -10.30
CA ALA A 103 -14.13 21.18 -10.95
C ALA A 103 -14.45 19.77 -10.41
N VAL A 104 -13.42 18.94 -10.27
CA VAL A 104 -13.54 17.57 -9.76
C VAL A 104 -14.05 17.57 -8.32
N GLU A 105 -13.42 18.30 -7.41
CA GLU A 105 -13.83 18.37 -5.99
C GLU A 105 -15.28 18.87 -5.83
N ARG A 106 -15.69 19.83 -6.65
CA ARG A 106 -17.08 20.30 -6.68
C ARG A 106 -18.05 19.19 -7.12
N SER A 107 -17.68 18.40 -8.12
CA SER A 107 -18.49 17.29 -8.63
C SER A 107 -18.58 16.14 -7.62
N TRP A 108 -17.48 15.82 -6.94
CA TRP A 108 -17.41 14.77 -5.92
C TRP A 108 -17.99 15.19 -4.57
N GLY A 109 -18.11 16.50 -4.33
CA GLY A 109 -18.62 17.07 -3.08
C GLY A 109 -17.61 16.97 -1.92
N THR A 110 -16.35 16.71 -2.21
CA THR A 110 -15.26 16.54 -1.25
C THR A 110 -13.92 16.86 -1.88
N GLY A 111 -12.91 17.14 -1.05
CA GLY A 111 -11.52 17.29 -1.49
C GLY A 111 -10.87 15.94 -1.81
N PHE A 112 -9.65 15.97 -2.33
CA PHE A 112 -8.80 14.79 -2.50
C PHE A 112 -7.52 14.91 -1.67
N PRO A 113 -6.95 13.81 -1.16
CA PRO A 113 -5.67 13.84 -0.44
C PRO A 113 -4.58 14.54 -1.25
N SER A 114 -3.80 15.41 -0.61
CA SER A 114 -2.75 16.19 -1.26
C SER A 114 -1.67 15.31 -1.88
N ASP A 115 -1.31 14.20 -1.23
CA ASP A 115 -0.33 13.25 -1.73
C ASP A 115 -0.77 12.59 -3.05
N TYR A 116 -2.07 12.37 -3.22
CA TYR A 116 -2.64 11.89 -4.47
C TYR A 116 -2.64 12.96 -5.56
N GLN A 117 -2.95 14.21 -5.24
CA GLN A 117 -2.88 15.30 -6.23
C GLN A 117 -1.45 15.48 -6.77
N GLU A 118 -0.46 15.36 -5.88
CA GLU A 118 0.97 15.37 -6.23
C GLU A 118 1.35 14.12 -7.03
N PHE A 119 0.82 12.94 -6.66
CA PHE A 119 1.02 11.70 -7.41
C PHE A 119 0.50 11.81 -8.84
N ILE A 120 -0.73 12.28 -9.05
CA ILE A 120 -1.31 12.46 -10.39
C ILE A 120 -0.53 13.46 -11.23
N THR A 121 -0.02 14.54 -10.61
CA THR A 121 0.82 15.51 -11.31
C THR A 121 2.13 14.90 -11.83
N LEU A 122 2.68 13.90 -11.12
CA LEU A 122 3.97 13.28 -11.46
C LEU A 122 3.86 12.04 -12.34
N TYR A 123 2.85 11.21 -12.06
CA TYR A 123 2.68 9.89 -12.67
C TYR A 123 1.50 9.89 -13.62
N GLY A 124 0.37 10.48 -13.23
CA GLY A 124 -0.88 10.47 -13.99
C GLY A 124 -1.63 9.14 -13.86
N GLU A 125 -2.58 8.91 -14.77
CA GLU A 125 -3.24 7.63 -14.96
C GLU A 125 -2.25 6.62 -15.56
N GLY A 126 -2.24 5.40 -15.04
CA GLY A 126 -1.32 4.38 -15.51
C GLY A 126 -1.25 3.22 -14.55
N ALA A 127 -0.22 2.40 -14.71
CA ALA A 127 -0.06 1.21 -13.90
C ALA A 127 1.38 0.99 -13.44
N VAL A 128 1.53 0.09 -12.48
CA VAL A 128 2.81 -0.43 -12.00
C VAL A 128 2.88 -1.92 -12.30
N ASP A 129 3.94 -2.33 -12.99
CA ASP A 129 4.27 -3.75 -13.24
C ASP A 129 3.12 -4.55 -13.89
N ASP A 130 2.36 -3.92 -14.79
CA ASP A 130 1.11 -4.44 -15.40
C ASP A 130 0.06 -4.94 -14.40
N TYR A 131 0.21 -4.57 -13.12
CA TYR A 131 -0.49 -5.19 -12.02
C TYR A 131 -1.42 -4.21 -11.31
N LEU A 132 -0.89 -3.10 -10.78
CA LEU A 132 -1.66 -2.11 -10.03
C LEU A 132 -1.93 -0.89 -10.91
N SER A 133 -3.19 -0.64 -11.24
CA SER A 133 -3.62 0.52 -12.02
C SER A 133 -4.11 1.65 -11.11
N PHE A 134 -3.77 2.88 -11.45
CA PHE A 134 -4.21 4.11 -10.79
C PHE A 134 -5.27 4.82 -11.63
N LEU A 135 -6.35 5.21 -10.96
CA LEU A 135 -7.49 5.86 -11.60
C LEU A 135 -7.29 7.37 -11.55
N LEU A 136 -7.52 8.04 -12.68
CA LEU A 136 -7.58 9.49 -12.76
C LEU A 136 -8.97 9.97 -12.33
N PRO A 137 -9.11 11.06 -11.56
CA PRO A 137 -10.42 11.46 -11.06
C PRO A 137 -11.16 12.27 -12.13
N GLU A 138 -12.23 11.70 -12.67
CA GLU A 138 -13.15 12.39 -13.58
C GLU A 138 -14.24 13.18 -12.83
N SER A 139 -14.89 14.14 -13.50
CA SER A 139 -16.17 14.66 -12.98
C SER A 139 -17.22 13.56 -13.02
N ARG A 140 -17.98 13.39 -11.93
CA ARG A 140 -19.06 12.40 -11.85
C ARG A 140 -20.09 12.59 -12.96
N ALA A 141 -20.57 11.47 -13.48
CA ALA A 141 -21.60 11.41 -14.48
C ALA A 141 -22.88 12.07 -13.95
N ALA A 142 -23.58 12.78 -14.85
CA ALA A 142 -24.89 13.32 -14.54
C ALA A 142 -25.88 12.17 -14.22
N GLU A 143 -26.92 12.46 -13.44
CA GLU A 143 -27.94 11.48 -13.09
C GLU A 143 -28.53 10.80 -14.35
N GLY A 144 -28.57 9.47 -14.35
CA GLY A 144 -29.04 8.66 -15.48
C GLY A 144 -28.01 8.40 -16.58
N VAL A 145 -26.80 8.97 -16.48
CA VAL A 145 -25.66 8.67 -17.36
C VAL A 145 -24.77 7.62 -16.69
N LYS A 146 -24.28 6.66 -17.49
CA LYS A 146 -23.32 5.68 -16.97
C LYS A 146 -21.95 6.37 -16.77
N PRO A 147 -21.27 6.11 -15.64
CA PRO A 147 -19.90 6.53 -15.44
C PRO A 147 -18.97 6.00 -16.54
N THR A 148 -17.80 6.63 -16.66
CA THR A 148 -16.72 6.13 -17.51
C THR A 148 -16.41 4.69 -17.14
N PHE A 149 -16.38 3.81 -18.14
CA PHE A 149 -16.05 2.41 -17.92
C PHE A 149 -14.63 2.29 -17.35
N GLN A 150 -14.46 1.55 -16.25
CA GLN A 150 -13.20 1.44 -15.50
C GLN A 150 -12.65 2.79 -14.99
N GLY A 151 -13.48 3.83 -14.93
CA GLY A 151 -13.14 5.12 -14.34
C GLY A 151 -13.27 5.12 -12.82
N MET A 152 -12.77 6.19 -12.18
CA MET A 152 -12.78 6.32 -10.72
C MET A 152 -14.20 6.26 -10.14
N GLU A 153 -15.19 6.87 -10.79
CA GLU A 153 -16.57 6.83 -10.31
C GLU A 153 -17.15 5.42 -10.41
N ALA A 154 -16.89 4.71 -11.51
CA ALA A 154 -17.36 3.34 -11.69
C ALA A 154 -16.81 2.42 -10.60
N GLU A 155 -15.50 2.47 -10.35
CA GLU A 155 -14.87 1.63 -9.31
C GLU A 155 -15.25 2.08 -7.89
N THR A 156 -15.52 3.36 -7.68
CA THR A 156 -16.08 3.84 -6.41
C THR A 156 -17.47 3.25 -6.15
N LEU A 157 -18.34 3.22 -7.15
CA LEU A 157 -19.66 2.62 -7.04
C LEU A 157 -19.57 1.10 -6.81
N ASN A 158 -18.61 0.44 -7.47
CA ASN A 158 -18.30 -0.97 -7.27
C ASN A 158 -17.85 -1.25 -5.82
N ALA A 159 -16.88 -0.49 -5.31
CA ALA A 159 -16.41 -0.57 -3.93
C ALA A 159 -17.55 -0.33 -2.92
N LEU A 160 -18.38 0.70 -3.14
CA LEU A 160 -19.53 1.00 -2.30
C LEU A 160 -20.57 -0.12 -2.30
N HIS A 161 -20.74 -0.85 -3.41
CA HIS A 161 -21.60 -2.03 -3.46
C HIS A 161 -21.08 -3.12 -2.51
N PHE A 162 -19.81 -3.48 -2.58
CA PHE A 162 -19.20 -4.46 -1.66
C PHE A 162 -19.22 -3.97 -0.20
N TRP A 163 -18.94 -2.69 0.03
CA TRP A 163 -18.92 -2.07 1.35
C TRP A 163 -20.26 -2.23 2.10
N GLN A 164 -21.39 -2.10 1.41
CA GLN A 164 -22.72 -2.26 2.01
C GLN A 164 -22.91 -3.61 2.72
N TYR A 165 -22.29 -4.67 2.19
CA TYR A 165 -22.46 -6.02 2.70
C TYR A 165 -21.29 -6.48 3.58
N LYS A 166 -20.08 -6.00 3.29
CA LYS A 166 -18.82 -6.54 3.85
C LYS A 166 -18.02 -5.55 4.68
N ALA A 167 -18.46 -4.30 4.83
CA ALA A 167 -17.76 -3.35 5.69
C ALA A 167 -17.65 -3.87 7.14
N PRO A 168 -16.53 -3.55 7.83
CA PRO A 168 -16.40 -3.78 9.26
C PRO A 168 -17.56 -3.16 10.05
N GLU A 169 -17.90 -3.78 11.16
CA GLU A 169 -18.99 -3.31 12.02
C GLU A 169 -18.76 -1.84 12.43
N GLY A 170 -19.83 -1.03 12.37
CA GLY A 170 -19.76 0.40 12.65
C GLY A 170 -19.20 1.28 11.52
N SER A 171 -18.67 0.71 10.43
CA SER A 171 -18.02 1.47 9.35
C SER A 171 -18.91 1.70 8.11
N ARG A 172 -20.09 1.06 8.04
CA ARG A 172 -21.01 1.08 6.90
C ARG A 172 -21.50 2.46 6.46
N GLN A 173 -21.47 3.46 7.36
CA GLN A 173 -21.88 4.82 7.05
C GLN A 173 -20.75 5.67 6.45
N SER A 174 -19.52 5.16 6.43
CA SER A 174 -18.39 5.84 5.79
C SER A 174 -18.54 5.79 4.27
N GLY A 175 -18.17 6.89 3.60
CA GLY A 175 -18.00 6.88 2.15
C GLY A 175 -16.69 6.18 1.77
N LEU A 176 -16.62 5.72 0.52
CA LEU A 176 -15.39 5.27 -0.13
C LEU A 176 -15.16 6.10 -1.39
N ILE A 177 -13.91 6.24 -1.78
CA ILE A 177 -13.48 6.70 -3.10
C ILE A 177 -12.39 5.74 -3.57
N ALA A 178 -12.65 5.02 -4.66
CA ALA A 178 -11.63 4.16 -5.27
C ALA A 178 -10.55 5.02 -5.91
N TRP A 179 -9.31 4.57 -5.86
CA TRP A 179 -8.18 5.24 -6.52
C TRP A 179 -7.30 4.29 -7.31
N GLY A 180 -7.46 2.98 -7.10
CA GLY A 180 -6.75 1.97 -7.86
C GLY A 180 -7.47 0.63 -7.82
N VAL A 181 -7.10 -0.19 -8.80
CA VAL A 181 -7.51 -1.59 -8.91
C VAL A 181 -6.28 -2.40 -9.31
N ASP A 182 -6.22 -3.66 -8.88
CA ASP A 182 -5.17 -4.55 -9.33
C ASP A 182 -5.69 -5.71 -10.19
N SER A 183 -4.79 -6.45 -10.84
CA SER A 183 -5.15 -7.59 -11.68
C SER A 183 -5.72 -8.79 -10.91
N SER A 184 -5.65 -8.77 -9.57
CA SER A 184 -6.31 -9.75 -8.69
C SER A 184 -7.76 -9.35 -8.36
N ALA A 185 -8.27 -8.29 -8.99
CA ALA A 185 -9.59 -7.71 -8.76
C ALA A 185 -9.76 -7.09 -7.35
N ASP A 186 -8.65 -6.78 -6.67
CA ASP A 186 -8.69 -5.97 -5.46
C ASP A 186 -9.05 -4.53 -5.82
N ILE A 187 -9.79 -3.86 -4.93
CA ILE A 187 -10.16 -2.45 -5.09
C ILE A 187 -9.53 -1.65 -3.95
N LEU A 188 -8.73 -0.66 -4.31
CA LEU A 188 -8.03 0.20 -3.38
C LEU A 188 -8.74 1.54 -3.29
N CYS A 189 -9.14 1.89 -2.07
CA CYS A 189 -9.96 3.07 -1.79
C CYS A 189 -9.35 3.93 -0.69
N TRP A 190 -9.78 5.19 -0.61
CA TRP A 190 -9.78 5.92 0.64
C TRP A 190 -11.12 5.72 1.34
N ARG A 191 -11.09 5.53 2.66
CA ARG A 191 -12.30 5.62 3.46
C ARG A 191 -12.51 7.08 3.87
N VAL A 192 -13.56 7.68 3.36
CA VAL A 192 -13.91 9.08 3.60
C VAL A 192 -14.35 9.24 5.05
N THR A 193 -13.47 9.82 5.87
CA THR A 193 -13.70 10.06 7.29
C THR A 193 -13.40 11.51 7.67
N GLY A 194 -14.33 12.17 8.35
CA GLY A 194 -14.17 13.57 8.74
C GLY A 194 -14.08 14.49 7.52
N SER A 195 -13.61 15.72 7.74
CA SER A 195 -13.56 16.76 6.70
C SER A 195 -12.18 16.97 6.07
N ASP A 196 -11.14 16.31 6.59
CA ASP A 196 -9.75 16.47 6.16
C ASP A 196 -9.33 15.29 5.27
N PRO A 197 -9.18 15.48 3.94
CA PRO A 197 -8.79 14.41 3.02
C PRO A 197 -7.42 13.81 3.32
N ASP A 198 -6.46 14.59 3.84
CA ASP A 198 -5.12 14.10 4.16
C ASP A 198 -5.11 13.10 5.33
N ALA A 199 -6.20 13.03 6.09
CA ALA A 199 -6.39 12.10 7.18
C ALA A 199 -7.13 10.80 6.79
N TRP A 200 -7.56 10.66 5.53
CA TRP A 200 -8.31 9.47 5.11
C TRP A 200 -7.40 8.24 5.01
N PRO A 201 -7.74 7.13 5.68
CA PRO A 201 -6.96 5.90 5.57
C PRO A 201 -7.21 5.21 4.22
N VAL A 202 -6.18 4.55 3.72
CA VAL A 202 -6.34 3.57 2.64
C VAL A 202 -7.11 2.35 3.18
N VAL A 203 -8.07 1.88 2.40
CA VAL A 203 -8.74 0.59 2.62
C VAL A 203 -8.69 -0.23 1.35
N VAL A 204 -8.43 -1.52 1.49
CA VAL A 204 -8.32 -2.45 0.36
C VAL A 204 -9.40 -3.51 0.48
N TRP A 205 -10.16 -3.70 -0.59
CA TRP A 205 -10.96 -4.89 -0.79
C TRP A 205 -10.04 -5.98 -1.30
N ASN A 206 -9.86 -7.04 -0.52
CA ASN A 206 -9.19 -8.23 -0.99
C ASN A 206 -10.25 -9.20 -1.54
N GLU A 207 -10.21 -9.47 -2.84
CA GLU A 207 -11.20 -10.31 -3.53
C GLU A 207 -11.07 -11.78 -3.12
N ASP A 208 -9.83 -12.27 -2.96
CA ASP A 208 -9.55 -13.67 -2.62
C ASP A 208 -10.15 -14.08 -1.25
N ASP A 209 -9.91 -13.27 -0.22
CA ASP A 209 -10.42 -13.49 1.14
C ASP A 209 -11.83 -12.92 1.35
N GLY A 210 -12.27 -12.03 0.46
CA GLY A 210 -13.58 -11.36 0.51
C GLY A 210 -13.75 -10.50 1.77
N VAL A 211 -12.69 -9.77 2.15
CA VAL A 211 -12.60 -8.91 3.33
C VAL A 211 -12.05 -7.52 3.00
N TRP A 212 -12.37 -6.54 3.87
CA TRP A 212 -11.78 -5.21 3.82
C TRP A 212 -10.66 -5.09 4.85
N LEU A 213 -9.51 -4.58 4.44
CA LEU A 213 -8.36 -4.28 5.29
C LEU A 213 -8.12 -2.76 5.30
N GLU A 214 -7.73 -2.22 6.46
CA GLU A 214 -7.51 -0.78 6.64
C GLU A 214 -6.05 -0.49 7.02
N TYR A 215 -5.51 0.54 6.38
CA TYR A 215 -4.14 1.00 6.53
C TYR A 215 -4.17 2.50 6.88
N PRO A 216 -3.71 2.89 8.09
CA PRO A 216 -3.81 4.27 8.57
C PRO A 216 -2.73 5.18 7.97
N CYS A 217 -2.71 5.27 6.64
CA CYS A 217 -1.80 6.09 5.85
C CYS A 217 -2.48 6.54 4.54
N GLY A 218 -1.94 7.59 3.91
CA GLY A 218 -2.33 8.03 2.57
C GLY A 218 -1.79 7.12 1.46
N LEU A 219 -2.07 7.47 0.20
CA LEU A 219 -1.72 6.65 -0.96
C LEU A 219 -0.20 6.51 -1.13
N VAL A 220 0.54 7.61 -1.07
CA VAL A 220 1.97 7.61 -1.40
C VAL A 220 2.77 6.86 -0.34
N GLU A 221 2.40 7.03 0.94
CA GLU A 221 2.96 6.24 2.04
C GLU A 221 2.62 4.75 1.87
N PHE A 222 1.36 4.42 1.53
CA PHE A 222 0.93 3.04 1.31
C PHE A 222 1.78 2.36 0.24
N LEU A 223 1.95 2.98 -0.94
CA LEU A 223 2.78 2.43 -2.03
C LEU A 223 4.23 2.22 -1.60
N CYS A 224 4.84 3.22 -0.97
CA CYS A 224 6.22 3.11 -0.47
C CYS A 224 6.38 1.92 0.48
N ARG A 225 5.42 1.71 1.38
CA ARG A 225 5.42 0.61 2.34
C ARG A 225 5.17 -0.74 1.68
N VAL A 226 4.36 -0.82 0.62
CA VAL A 226 4.22 -2.04 -0.21
C VAL A 226 5.55 -2.40 -0.88
N PHE A 227 6.16 -1.45 -1.58
CA PHE A 227 7.42 -1.65 -2.31
C PHE A 227 8.59 -2.00 -1.38
N ARG A 228 8.51 -1.59 -0.11
CA ARG A 228 9.52 -1.90 0.92
C ARG A 228 9.16 -3.12 1.77
N ALA A 229 7.98 -3.71 1.59
CA ALA A 229 7.44 -4.81 2.40
C ALA A 229 7.38 -4.46 3.90
N GLU A 230 6.76 -3.33 4.24
CA GLU A 230 6.70 -2.75 5.59
C GLU A 230 5.35 -2.89 6.31
N PHE A 231 4.40 -3.61 5.72
CA PHE A 231 3.21 -4.12 6.42
C PHE A 231 3.47 -5.53 6.96
N ASP A 232 2.65 -5.98 7.91
CA ASP A 232 2.77 -7.32 8.51
C ASP A 232 2.52 -8.43 7.47
N GLU A 233 1.62 -8.17 6.53
CA GLU A 233 1.25 -9.03 5.40
C GLU A 233 1.13 -8.19 4.12
N CYS A 234 1.22 -8.84 2.95
CA CYS A 234 1.05 -8.16 1.66
C CYS A 234 -0.40 -7.67 1.54
N PRO A 235 -0.62 -6.36 1.32
CA PRO A 235 -1.97 -5.81 1.27
C PRO A 235 -2.67 -6.02 -0.08
N LEU A 236 -1.98 -6.55 -1.08
CA LEU A 236 -2.48 -6.79 -2.44
C LEU A 236 -2.64 -8.29 -2.68
N GLY A 237 -3.54 -8.68 -3.58
CA GLY A 237 -3.81 -10.07 -3.96
C GLY A 237 -2.62 -10.83 -4.59
N SER A 238 -1.53 -10.14 -4.93
CA SER A 238 -0.29 -10.72 -5.42
C SER A 238 0.94 -10.08 -4.80
N VAL A 239 2.01 -10.87 -4.71
CA VAL A 239 3.31 -10.45 -4.16
C VAL A 239 4.22 -9.74 -5.18
N ASN A 240 3.76 -9.50 -6.42
CA ASN A 240 4.58 -8.90 -7.48
C ASN A 240 5.23 -7.56 -7.07
N LEU A 241 4.46 -6.69 -6.41
CA LEU A 241 4.94 -5.40 -5.92
C LEU A 241 5.51 -5.47 -4.50
N TRP A 242 5.30 -6.59 -3.80
CA TRP A 242 5.67 -6.72 -2.39
C TRP A 242 7.17 -6.80 -2.21
N GLY A 243 7.75 -5.72 -1.70
CA GLY A 243 9.19 -5.65 -1.55
C GLY A 243 9.94 -5.45 -2.87
N ASN A 244 9.26 -5.05 -3.95
CA ASN A 244 9.92 -4.67 -5.20
C ASN A 244 10.61 -3.31 -5.01
N ALA A 245 11.94 -3.29 -5.08
CA ALA A 245 12.74 -2.08 -4.81
C ALA A 245 12.77 -1.09 -5.98
N SER A 246 12.31 -1.50 -7.17
CA SER A 246 12.30 -0.66 -8.37
C SER A 246 11.18 -1.06 -9.34
N PRO A 247 9.91 -1.03 -8.92
CA PRO A 247 8.82 -1.47 -9.77
C PRO A 247 8.65 -0.51 -10.97
N PRO A 248 8.47 -1.02 -12.20
CA PRO A 248 8.30 -0.18 -13.37
C PRO A 248 6.92 0.47 -13.36
N PHE A 249 6.87 1.77 -13.67
CA PHE A 249 5.62 2.51 -13.89
C PHE A 249 5.46 2.84 -15.37
N LEU A 250 4.24 2.75 -15.87
CA LEU A 250 3.88 3.15 -17.23
C LEU A 250 2.61 4.01 -17.22
N HIS A 251 2.71 5.21 -17.78
CA HIS A 251 1.56 6.09 -18.00
C HIS A 251 0.64 5.55 -19.09
N ARG A 252 -0.68 5.72 -18.95
CA ARG A 252 -1.71 5.21 -19.88
C ARG A 252 -1.44 5.60 -21.33
N ASP A 253 -1.06 6.86 -21.58
CA ASP A 253 -0.83 7.34 -22.94
C ASP A 253 0.42 6.72 -23.58
N GLU A 254 1.45 6.42 -22.77
CA GLU A 254 2.66 5.72 -23.24
C GLU A 254 2.36 4.25 -23.49
N GLU A 255 1.57 3.62 -22.63
CA GLU A 255 1.07 2.26 -22.84
C GLU A 255 0.27 2.17 -24.16
N ALA A 256 -0.69 3.06 -24.38
CA ALA A 256 -1.47 3.14 -25.61
C ALA A 256 -0.59 3.37 -26.83
N ARG A 257 0.44 4.21 -26.72
CA ARG A 257 1.42 4.46 -27.79
C ARG A 257 2.17 3.17 -28.15
N LEU A 258 2.67 2.42 -27.17
CA LEU A 258 3.38 1.16 -27.40
C LEU A 258 2.47 0.10 -28.05
N ARG A 259 1.24 -0.07 -27.53
CA ARG A 259 0.23 -0.96 -28.13
C ARG A 259 -0.06 -0.60 -29.58
N SER A 260 -0.21 0.69 -29.89
CA SER A 260 -0.46 1.17 -31.27
C SER A 260 0.68 0.89 -32.24
N GLN A 261 1.88 0.60 -31.73
CA GLN A 261 3.06 0.21 -32.51
C GLN A 261 3.23 -1.31 -32.61
N GLY A 262 2.29 -2.07 -32.06
CA GLY A 262 2.35 -3.53 -31.96
C GLY A 262 3.42 -4.03 -31.01
N LEU A 263 3.73 -3.25 -29.98
CA LEU A 263 4.67 -3.62 -28.92
C LEU A 263 3.92 -3.93 -27.64
N ASP A 264 4.37 -4.96 -26.94
CA ASP A 264 4.00 -5.22 -25.56
C ASP A 264 4.52 -4.06 -24.68
N PRO A 265 3.67 -3.38 -23.91
CA PRO A 265 4.08 -2.16 -23.22
C PRO A 265 5.09 -2.35 -22.08
N TRP A 266 5.18 -3.56 -21.52
CA TRP A 266 5.96 -3.85 -20.33
C TRP A 266 7.30 -4.53 -20.64
N THR A 267 7.34 -5.28 -21.75
CA THR A 267 8.54 -5.97 -22.23
C THR A 267 9.21 -5.26 -23.40
N GLY A 268 8.45 -4.46 -24.18
CA GLY A 268 8.90 -3.84 -25.42
C GLY A 268 9.09 -4.83 -26.58
N GLU A 269 8.73 -6.09 -26.40
CA GLU A 269 8.75 -7.11 -27.45
C GLU A 269 7.58 -6.90 -28.42
N SER A 270 7.67 -7.47 -29.63
CA SER A 270 6.55 -7.45 -30.56
C SER A 270 5.38 -8.23 -29.97
N ASP A 271 4.21 -7.60 -29.84
CA ASP A 271 2.98 -8.27 -29.42
C ASP A 271 2.41 -9.04 -30.63
N PRO A 272 2.45 -10.40 -30.63
CA PRO A 272 1.95 -11.19 -31.75
C PRO A 272 0.43 -11.07 -31.95
N PHE A 273 -0.29 -10.43 -31.03
CA PHE A 273 -1.73 -10.22 -31.08
C PHE A 273 -2.14 -8.79 -31.42
N ALA A 274 -1.19 -7.88 -31.64
CA ALA A 274 -1.47 -6.47 -31.91
C ALA A 274 -2.44 -6.25 -33.09
N ASP A 275 -2.34 -7.08 -34.14
CA ASP A 275 -3.18 -7.00 -35.33
C ASP A 275 -4.55 -7.69 -35.17
N MET A 276 -4.80 -8.43 -34.07
CA MET A 276 -6.04 -9.20 -33.91
C MET A 276 -7.26 -8.39 -33.48
N PHE A 277 -7.06 -7.15 -33.00
CA PHE A 277 -8.13 -6.30 -32.46
C PHE A 277 -8.25 -4.96 -33.21
N SER A 278 -7.55 -4.83 -34.34
CA SER A 278 -7.65 -3.66 -35.23
C SER A 278 -8.80 -3.88 -36.23
N ASP A 279 -10.04 -3.57 -35.81
CA ASP A 279 -11.24 -3.49 -36.67
C ASP A 279 -11.95 -2.14 -36.50
#